data_AF-A0A968SC01-F1
#
_entry.id   AF-A0A968SC01-F1
#
_cell.length_a   1.000
_cell.length_b   1.000
_cell.length_c   1.000
_cell.angle_alpha   90.00
_cell.angle_beta   90.00
_cell.angle_gamma   90.00
#
_symmetry.space_group_name_H-M   'P 1'
#
loop_
_entity.id
_entity.type
_entity.pdbx_description
1 polymer ?
#
loop_
_entity_poly.entity_id
_entity_poly.type
_entity_poly.pdbx_seq_one_letter_code
_entity_poly.pdbx_strand_id
1 'polypeptide(L)'
;MNSAIISSKSLGELRSTLPIISGWEAEISSIVQQNDPVFLPTTNLRLDQITSGFACALHMHQPTIPAGANGELINHLQYMFEHQGEGDNHNAGVFAWCYARMGEFIPDLVAQGDNPRIMLDYSGNLLWGLVQMGREDILDKLKNITCNPQYQPYVEWLGTMWSHAVVPSTPIPDIKLQIRAWQHHFASIFGVEALKRVKGFSPPEMHLPNHPDTLYEYIKALKECGYRWLMVQEHSVERPDGSSLHQDDKYIPNRLVARNSHGETISITALIKTQGSDTKLVAQMQPYHEAKGRGRQQVGGVLIPSLVTQIADGENGGVMMNEFPRGFQPCGRSCGSMGGVWQG
;
A
#
# COMPACT_ATOMS: atom_id res chain seq x y z
N MET A 1 -25.18 -9.89 -20.78
CA MET A 1 -24.34 -8.86 -21.44
C MET A 1 -22.91 -9.30 -21.25
N ASN A 2 -22.15 -9.43 -22.34
CA ASN A 2 -20.76 -9.86 -22.29
C ASN A 2 -19.96 -8.86 -21.46
N SER A 3 -19.55 -9.25 -20.25
CA SER A 3 -18.51 -8.52 -19.52
C SER A 3 -17.27 -8.59 -20.39
N ALA A 4 -16.85 -7.48 -20.98
CA ALA A 4 -15.49 -7.39 -21.48
C ALA A 4 -14.59 -7.66 -20.26
N ILE A 5 -13.93 -8.82 -20.24
CA ILE A 5 -13.01 -9.17 -19.17
C ILE A 5 -11.91 -8.12 -19.25
N ILE A 6 -11.84 -7.24 -18.25
CA ILE A 6 -10.75 -6.27 -18.13
C ILE A 6 -9.47 -7.09 -17.93
N SER A 7 -8.73 -7.29 -19.01
CA SER A 7 -7.42 -7.92 -19.00
C SER A 7 -6.34 -6.87 -18.81
N SER A 8 -5.22 -7.28 -18.20
CA SER A 8 -3.99 -6.47 -18.24
C SER A 8 -3.64 -6.15 -19.69
N LYS A 9 -3.30 -4.90 -19.97
CA LYS A 9 -2.92 -4.44 -21.31
C LYS A 9 -1.41 -4.56 -21.52
N SER A 10 -0.99 -4.68 -22.78
CA SER A 10 0.43 -4.62 -23.13
C SER A 10 0.98 -3.21 -22.87
N LEU A 11 2.30 -3.07 -22.65
CA LEU A 11 2.87 -1.75 -22.40
C LEU A 11 2.71 -0.83 -23.62
N GLY A 12 2.85 -1.37 -24.83
CA GLY A 12 2.63 -0.61 -26.07
C GLY A 12 1.21 -0.03 -26.16
N GLU A 13 0.18 -0.79 -25.76
CA GLU A 13 -1.20 -0.30 -25.68
C GLU A 13 -1.33 0.83 -24.66
N LEU A 14 -0.77 0.66 -23.46
CA LEU A 14 -0.86 1.63 -22.37
C LEU A 14 -0.10 2.94 -22.65
N ARG A 15 0.97 2.91 -23.43
CA ARG A 15 1.79 4.09 -23.78
C ARG A 15 1.16 5.00 -24.80
N SER A 16 0.27 4.48 -25.63
CA SER A 16 -0.35 5.23 -26.74
C SER A 16 -1.54 6.10 -26.32
N THR A 17 -1.94 6.08 -25.04
CA THR A 17 -3.18 6.69 -24.53
C THR A 17 -2.96 7.57 -23.30
N LEU A 18 -3.93 8.44 -23.01
CA LEU A 18 -4.14 9.00 -21.67
C LEU A 18 -4.28 7.85 -20.64
N PRO A 19 -3.98 8.08 -19.35
CA PRO A 19 -4.11 7.04 -18.34
C PRO A 19 -5.56 6.54 -18.26
N ILE A 20 -5.72 5.23 -18.05
CA ILE A 20 -7.04 4.61 -17.92
C ILE A 20 -7.52 4.86 -16.49
N ILE A 21 -8.27 5.95 -16.30
CA ILE A 21 -8.77 6.37 -14.98
C ILE A 21 -10.29 6.23 -14.82
N SER A 22 -11.00 5.85 -15.87
CA SER A 22 -12.46 5.71 -15.90
C SER A 22 -12.91 4.75 -17.01
N GLY A 23 -14.21 4.45 -17.04
CA GLY A 23 -14.86 3.64 -18.08
C GLY A 23 -15.07 2.17 -17.73
N TRP A 24 -14.66 1.73 -16.54
CA TRP A 24 -14.83 0.37 -16.00
C TRP A 24 -15.54 0.37 -14.64
N GLU A 25 -16.33 1.40 -14.33
CA GLU A 25 -16.87 1.63 -12.99
C GLU A 25 -17.76 0.48 -12.53
N ALA A 26 -18.61 -0.06 -13.40
CA ALA A 26 -19.53 -1.14 -13.06
C ALA A 26 -18.77 -2.47 -12.85
N GLU A 27 -17.86 -2.79 -13.75
CA GLU A 27 -17.03 -3.99 -13.72
C GLU A 27 -16.14 -3.99 -12.48
N ILE A 28 -15.37 -2.92 -12.25
CA ILE A 28 -14.50 -2.77 -11.08
C ILE A 28 -15.33 -2.86 -9.80
N SER A 29 -16.46 -2.14 -9.72
CA SER A 29 -17.34 -2.20 -8.54
C SER A 29 -17.80 -3.63 -8.25
N SER A 30 -18.13 -4.42 -9.27
CA SER A 30 -18.56 -5.82 -9.09
C SER A 30 -17.44 -6.73 -8.58
N ILE A 31 -16.18 -6.41 -8.90
CA ILE A 31 -15.00 -7.20 -8.53
C ILE A 31 -14.53 -6.86 -7.12
N VAL A 32 -14.38 -5.57 -6.82
CA VAL A 32 -13.82 -5.12 -5.53
C VAL A 32 -14.76 -5.37 -4.36
N GLN A 33 -16.07 -5.43 -4.62
CA GLN A 33 -17.10 -5.72 -3.60
C GLN A 33 -17.20 -7.20 -3.21
N GLN A 34 -16.46 -8.09 -3.88
CA GLN A 34 -16.46 -9.51 -3.52
C GLN A 34 -15.82 -9.72 -2.15
N ASN A 35 -16.48 -10.55 -1.33
CA ASN A 35 -16.11 -10.81 0.07
C ASN A 35 -15.36 -12.13 0.29
N ASP A 36 -14.84 -12.72 -0.78
CA ASP A 36 -14.06 -13.95 -0.69
C ASP A 36 -12.80 -13.75 0.17
N PRO A 37 -12.34 -14.80 0.89
CA PRO A 37 -11.02 -14.81 1.48
C PRO A 37 -9.94 -14.65 0.41
N VAL A 38 -8.96 -13.77 0.65
CA VAL A 38 -7.90 -13.47 -0.33
C VAL A 38 -6.81 -14.54 -0.29
N PHE A 39 -6.11 -14.67 0.84
CA PHE A 39 -4.99 -15.64 0.98
C PHE A 39 -5.30 -16.79 1.92
N LEU A 40 -6.42 -16.78 2.64
CA LEU A 40 -6.77 -17.88 3.56
C LEU A 40 -6.74 -19.27 2.91
N PRO A 41 -7.18 -19.47 1.65
CA PRO A 41 -7.14 -20.79 1.02
C PRO A 41 -5.74 -21.28 0.64
N THR A 42 -4.76 -20.37 0.52
CA THR A 42 -3.42 -20.67 -0.02
C THR A 42 -2.28 -20.31 0.93
N THR A 43 -2.57 -19.68 2.07
CA THR A 43 -1.55 -19.27 3.04
C THR A 43 -0.93 -20.46 3.76
N ASN A 44 0.39 -20.41 3.92
CA ASN A 44 1.14 -21.36 4.74
C ASN A 44 1.15 -20.99 6.23
N LEU A 45 0.57 -19.85 6.60
CA LEU A 45 0.53 -19.39 7.99
C LEU A 45 -0.45 -20.23 8.83
N ARG A 46 -0.09 -20.41 10.11
CA ARG A 46 -0.90 -21.08 11.13
C ARG A 46 -1.10 -20.11 12.28
N LEU A 47 -2.20 -19.34 12.26
CA LEU A 47 -2.45 -18.25 13.22
C LEU A 47 -2.36 -18.72 14.68
N ASP A 48 -2.75 -19.96 14.97
CA ASP A 48 -2.66 -20.63 16.26
C ASP A 48 -1.22 -20.85 16.75
N GLN A 49 -0.22 -20.75 15.86
CA GLN A 49 1.21 -20.85 16.16
C GLN A 49 1.92 -19.48 16.13
N ILE A 50 1.23 -18.41 15.77
CA ILE A 50 1.76 -17.04 15.74
C ILE A 50 1.50 -16.37 17.09
N THR A 51 2.57 -15.86 17.70
CA THR A 51 2.49 -15.09 18.96
C THR A 51 2.36 -13.59 18.69
N SER A 52 3.08 -13.10 17.69
CA SER A 52 3.05 -11.72 17.22
C SER A 52 3.54 -11.65 15.78
N GLY A 53 3.33 -10.51 15.15
CA GLY A 53 3.87 -10.21 13.84
C GLY A 53 4.14 -8.73 13.61
N PHE A 54 4.66 -8.42 12.44
CA PHE A 54 4.97 -7.08 11.98
C PHE A 54 4.57 -6.91 10.52
N ALA A 55 4.15 -5.71 10.13
CA ALA A 55 3.81 -5.38 8.76
C ALA A 55 4.56 -4.12 8.35
N CYS A 56 5.25 -4.17 7.21
CA CYS A 56 5.97 -3.04 6.64
C CYS A 56 5.33 -2.68 5.31
N ALA A 57 4.89 -1.43 5.16
CA ALA A 57 4.50 -0.85 3.90
C ALA A 57 5.60 0.05 3.35
N LEU A 58 5.80 -0.04 2.03
CA LEU A 58 6.61 0.91 1.28
C LEU A 58 5.66 1.80 0.48
N HIS A 59 5.64 3.09 0.82
CA HIS A 59 4.93 4.12 0.08
C HIS A 59 5.82 4.64 -1.05
N MET A 60 5.34 4.65 -2.29
CA MET A 60 6.11 5.01 -3.47
C MET A 60 5.38 6.07 -4.28
N HIS A 61 6.02 7.22 -4.50
CA HIS A 61 5.42 8.35 -5.17
C HIS A 61 6.41 9.23 -5.95
N GLN A 62 6.04 9.57 -7.19
CA GLN A 62 6.61 10.69 -7.92
C GLN A 62 5.47 11.53 -8.50
N PRO A 63 5.56 12.86 -8.42
CA PRO A 63 4.55 13.74 -8.97
C PRO A 63 4.60 13.75 -10.51
N THR A 64 3.49 14.17 -11.10
CA THR A 64 3.44 14.59 -12.51
C THR A 64 3.69 16.09 -12.56
N ILE A 65 4.56 16.54 -13.46
CA ILE A 65 4.93 17.95 -13.62
C ILE A 65 4.84 18.39 -15.09
N PRO A 66 4.53 19.67 -15.38
CA PRO A 66 4.44 20.21 -16.73
C PRO A 66 5.82 20.61 -17.26
N ALA A 67 6.77 19.67 -17.28
CA ALA A 67 8.17 19.93 -17.61
C ALA A 67 8.68 19.11 -18.81
N GLY A 68 7.78 18.56 -19.63
CA GLY A 68 8.15 17.98 -20.92
C GLY A 68 8.77 19.03 -21.86
N ALA A 69 9.43 18.57 -22.92
CA ALA A 69 10.14 19.43 -23.87
C ALA A 69 9.29 20.57 -24.46
N ASN A 70 7.97 20.37 -24.58
CA ASN A 70 7.00 21.39 -25.01
C ASN A 70 5.93 21.70 -23.94
N GLY A 71 6.21 21.44 -22.66
CA GLY A 71 5.30 21.66 -21.54
C GLY A 71 4.31 20.51 -21.29
N GLU A 72 4.56 19.33 -21.84
CA GLU A 72 3.75 18.14 -21.57
C GLU A 72 3.85 17.72 -20.10
N LEU A 73 2.80 17.04 -19.63
CA LEU A 73 2.78 16.39 -18.32
C LEU A 73 3.64 15.13 -18.34
N ILE A 74 4.76 15.17 -17.63
CA ILE A 74 5.70 14.05 -17.47
C ILE A 74 5.81 13.66 -16.00
N ASN A 75 6.23 12.42 -15.75
CA ASN A 75 6.60 12.02 -14.40
C ASN A 75 7.90 12.72 -13.98
N HIS A 76 7.98 13.18 -12.74
CA HIS A 76 9.19 13.85 -12.25
C HIS A 76 10.44 12.95 -12.35
N LEU A 77 10.31 11.63 -12.23
CA LEU A 77 11.43 10.70 -12.45
C LEU A 77 12.03 10.85 -13.86
N GLN A 78 11.20 11.09 -14.88
CA GLN A 78 11.68 11.36 -16.24
C GLN A 78 12.50 12.64 -16.28
N TYR A 79 11.97 13.72 -15.69
CA TYR A 79 12.69 14.99 -15.58
C TYR A 79 14.05 14.80 -14.90
N MET A 80 14.11 14.02 -13.81
CA MET A 80 15.36 13.72 -13.14
C MET A 80 16.37 13.05 -14.08
N PHE A 81 15.96 12.03 -14.85
CA PHE A 81 16.84 11.37 -15.84
C PHE A 81 17.35 12.34 -16.92
N GLU A 82 16.51 13.26 -17.37
CA GLU A 82 16.85 14.25 -18.41
C GLU A 82 17.76 15.37 -17.86
N HIS A 83 17.75 15.62 -16.55
CA HIS A 83 18.42 16.75 -15.90
C HIS A 83 19.34 16.32 -14.73
N GLN A 84 20.21 15.33 -14.96
CA GLN A 84 21.07 14.73 -13.92
C GLN A 84 21.98 15.72 -13.15
N GLY A 85 22.31 16.87 -13.74
CA GLY A 85 23.18 17.89 -13.12
C GLY A 85 22.47 18.81 -12.13
N GLU A 86 21.14 18.69 -11.97
CA GLU A 86 20.34 19.58 -11.13
C GLU A 86 19.98 18.91 -9.80
N GLY A 87 20.38 19.55 -8.68
CA GLY A 87 20.02 19.09 -7.33
C GLY A 87 20.28 17.58 -7.12
N ASP A 88 19.26 16.89 -6.63
CA ASP A 88 19.32 15.45 -6.32
C ASP A 88 18.94 14.55 -7.51
N ASN A 89 18.83 15.09 -8.73
CA ASN A 89 18.44 14.33 -9.92
C ASN A 89 19.41 13.20 -10.27
N HIS A 90 20.68 13.32 -9.87
CA HIS A 90 21.68 12.25 -9.97
C HIS A 90 21.24 10.92 -9.30
N ASN A 91 20.26 10.97 -8.40
CA ASN A 91 19.69 9.78 -7.76
C ASN A 91 18.59 9.09 -8.58
N ALA A 92 18.22 9.57 -9.78
CA ALA A 92 17.12 9.01 -10.58
C ALA A 92 17.19 7.48 -10.76
N GLY A 93 18.39 6.95 -11.01
CA GLY A 93 18.62 5.50 -11.10
C GLY A 93 18.32 4.76 -9.79
N VAL A 94 18.62 5.37 -8.64
CA VAL A 94 18.36 4.82 -7.31
C VAL A 94 16.87 4.84 -7.00
N PHE A 95 16.17 5.95 -7.27
CA PHE A 95 14.70 6.02 -7.18
C PHE A 95 14.05 4.91 -8.02
N ALA A 96 14.48 4.77 -9.27
CA ALA A 96 14.00 3.72 -10.16
C ALA A 96 14.23 2.30 -9.61
N TRP A 97 15.39 2.04 -9.00
CA TRP A 97 15.66 0.76 -8.36
C TRP A 97 14.79 0.53 -7.11
N CYS A 98 14.54 1.56 -6.29
CA CYS A 98 13.60 1.47 -5.17
C CYS A 98 12.21 1.00 -5.61
N TYR A 99 11.72 1.45 -6.78
CA TYR A 99 10.46 1.01 -7.36
C TYR A 99 10.49 -0.43 -7.91
N ALA A 100 11.67 -0.97 -8.20
CA ALA A 100 11.84 -2.29 -8.79
C ALA A 100 12.17 -3.39 -7.77
N ARG A 101 12.92 -3.03 -6.71
CA ARG A 101 13.71 -3.97 -5.88
C ARG A 101 12.89 -5.06 -5.20
N MET A 102 11.62 -4.82 -4.86
CA MET A 102 10.80 -5.86 -4.25
C MET A 102 10.49 -7.00 -5.24
N GLY A 103 10.50 -6.70 -6.54
CA GLY A 103 10.42 -7.72 -7.59
C GLY A 103 11.70 -8.53 -7.78
N GLU A 104 12.80 -8.15 -7.13
CA GLU A 104 14.05 -8.93 -7.03
C GLU A 104 14.09 -9.68 -5.69
N PHE A 105 13.85 -8.96 -4.58
CA PHE A 105 14.02 -9.51 -3.23
C PHE A 105 13.04 -10.63 -2.91
N ILE A 106 11.76 -10.49 -3.32
CA ILE A 106 10.75 -11.50 -3.01
C ILE A 106 11.06 -12.83 -3.72
N PRO A 107 11.28 -12.88 -5.05
CA PRO A 107 11.70 -14.11 -5.71
C PRO A 107 12.96 -14.73 -5.12
N ASP A 108 14.00 -13.93 -4.84
CA ASP A 108 15.27 -14.43 -4.30
C ASP A 108 15.11 -15.09 -2.93
N LEU A 109 14.35 -14.47 -2.02
CA LEU A 109 14.08 -15.01 -0.69
C LEU A 109 13.19 -16.26 -0.76
N VAL A 110 12.15 -16.25 -1.60
CA VAL A 110 11.28 -17.43 -1.79
C VAL A 110 12.07 -18.61 -2.37
N ALA A 111 12.99 -18.36 -3.31
CA ALA A 111 13.87 -19.40 -3.87
C ALA A 111 14.82 -19.99 -2.82
N GLN A 112 15.15 -19.25 -1.75
CA GLN A 112 15.91 -19.72 -0.60
C GLN A 112 15.06 -20.50 0.42
N GLY A 113 13.74 -20.59 0.22
CA GLY A 113 12.81 -21.25 1.14
C GLY A 113 12.27 -20.34 2.25
N ASP A 114 12.50 -19.03 2.15
CA ASP A 114 12.04 -18.05 3.12
C ASP A 114 10.57 -17.66 2.92
N ASN A 115 9.98 -16.94 3.89
CA ASN A 115 8.58 -16.49 3.84
C ASN A 115 8.46 -14.96 4.06
N PRO A 116 9.06 -14.14 3.17
CA PRO A 116 9.03 -12.68 3.31
C PRO A 116 7.63 -12.13 3.07
N ARG A 117 7.21 -11.06 3.74
CA ARG A 117 6.00 -10.34 3.34
C ARG A 117 6.28 -8.86 3.17
N ILE A 118 5.51 -8.16 2.36
CA ILE A 118 5.62 -6.71 2.27
C ILE A 118 4.31 -6.13 1.79
N MET A 119 3.98 -4.93 2.27
CA MET A 119 2.91 -4.13 1.72
C MET A 119 3.46 -3.10 0.72
N LEU A 120 2.82 -2.94 -0.42
CA LEU A 120 3.20 -1.98 -1.45
C LEU A 120 2.09 -0.96 -1.68
N ASP A 121 2.43 0.32 -1.56
CA ASP A 121 1.57 1.46 -1.87
C ASP A 121 2.26 2.27 -2.97
N TYR A 122 1.71 2.23 -4.19
CA TYR A 122 2.21 3.04 -5.32
C TYR A 122 1.10 3.97 -5.77
N SER A 123 1.39 5.27 -5.77
CA SER A 123 0.47 6.27 -6.34
C SER A 123 0.17 6.01 -7.82
N GLY A 124 -1.01 6.42 -8.26
CA GLY A 124 -1.44 6.27 -9.66
C GLY A 124 -0.54 7.02 -10.64
N ASN A 125 -0.13 8.24 -10.30
CA ASN A 125 0.80 9.04 -11.10
C ASN A 125 2.18 8.37 -11.26
N LEU A 126 2.68 7.69 -10.24
CA LEU A 126 3.93 6.93 -10.36
C LEU A 126 3.75 5.77 -11.34
N LEU A 127 2.72 4.94 -11.15
CA LEU A 127 2.45 3.81 -12.03
C LEU A 127 2.23 4.25 -13.49
N TRP A 128 1.52 5.36 -13.70
CA TRP A 128 1.37 5.96 -15.02
C TRP A 128 2.68 6.51 -15.57
N GLY A 129 3.49 7.17 -14.74
CA GLY A 129 4.81 7.65 -15.14
C GLY A 129 5.74 6.54 -15.61
N LEU A 130 5.77 5.42 -14.89
CA LEU A 130 6.54 4.23 -15.28
C LEU A 130 6.08 3.69 -16.64
N VAL A 131 4.77 3.71 -16.90
CA VAL A 131 4.21 3.35 -18.20
C VAL A 131 4.67 4.32 -19.27
N GLN A 132 4.47 5.64 -19.08
CA GLN A 132 4.85 6.67 -20.06
C GLN A 132 6.33 6.58 -20.45
N MET A 133 7.19 6.46 -19.44
CA MET A 133 8.64 6.33 -19.57
C MET A 133 9.08 5.02 -20.24
N GLY A 134 8.19 4.03 -20.37
CA GLY A 134 8.54 2.73 -20.96
C GLY A 134 9.39 1.85 -20.04
N ARG A 135 9.23 1.95 -18.71
CA ARG A 135 10.03 1.23 -17.70
C ARG A 135 9.58 -0.23 -17.53
N GLU A 136 9.72 -1.02 -18.60
CA GLU A 136 9.46 -2.47 -18.59
C GLU A 136 10.29 -3.19 -17.52
N ASP A 137 11.54 -2.75 -17.32
CA ASP A 137 12.45 -3.26 -16.32
C ASP A 137 11.92 -3.18 -14.88
N ILE A 138 11.00 -2.25 -14.60
CA ILE A 138 10.29 -2.10 -13.33
C ILE A 138 8.93 -2.80 -13.38
N LEU A 139 8.14 -2.50 -14.41
CA LEU A 139 6.76 -2.98 -14.52
C LEU A 139 6.67 -4.50 -14.61
N ASP A 140 7.60 -5.16 -15.30
CA ASP A 140 7.60 -6.62 -15.43
C ASP A 140 7.96 -7.31 -14.12
N LYS A 141 8.89 -6.72 -13.34
CA LYS A 141 9.22 -7.19 -11.99
C LYS A 141 8.02 -7.07 -11.05
N LEU A 142 7.33 -5.92 -11.07
CA LEU A 142 6.10 -5.72 -10.30
C LEU A 142 4.99 -6.67 -10.74
N LYS A 143 4.79 -6.87 -12.06
CA LYS A 143 3.82 -7.82 -12.60
C LYS A 143 4.12 -9.24 -12.13
N ASN A 144 5.38 -9.66 -12.14
CA ASN A 144 5.78 -10.99 -11.67
C ASN A 144 5.33 -11.22 -10.21
N ILE A 145 5.72 -10.35 -9.27
CA ILE A 145 5.36 -10.54 -7.85
C ILE A 145 3.86 -10.35 -7.57
N THR A 146 3.15 -9.61 -8.42
CA THR A 146 1.72 -9.31 -8.25
C THR A 146 0.80 -10.37 -8.86
N CYS A 147 1.16 -10.88 -10.04
CA CYS A 147 0.30 -11.72 -10.85
C CYS A 147 0.66 -13.21 -10.74
N ASN A 148 1.93 -13.55 -10.53
CA ASN A 148 2.36 -14.94 -10.42
C ASN A 148 1.83 -15.57 -9.11
N PRO A 149 1.02 -16.64 -9.17
CA PRO A 149 0.48 -17.30 -7.98
C PRO A 149 1.53 -17.73 -6.96
N GLN A 150 2.76 -18.01 -7.39
CA GLN A 150 3.88 -18.34 -6.51
C GLN A 150 4.20 -17.18 -5.56
N TYR A 151 4.12 -15.92 -6.02
CA TYR A 151 4.56 -14.76 -5.25
C TYR A 151 3.43 -13.98 -4.57
N GLN A 152 2.18 -14.17 -5.02
CA GLN A 152 1.00 -13.50 -4.50
C GLN A 152 0.89 -13.50 -2.95
N PRO A 153 1.17 -14.61 -2.22
CA PRO A 153 1.03 -14.62 -0.76
C PRO A 153 2.04 -13.74 -0.01
N TYR A 154 3.08 -13.25 -0.67
CA TYR A 154 4.20 -12.51 -0.06
C TYR A 154 4.11 -10.99 -0.29
N VAL A 155 3.13 -10.53 -1.09
CA VAL A 155 2.97 -9.12 -1.44
C VAL A 155 1.52 -8.71 -1.30
N GLU A 156 1.25 -7.78 -0.40
CA GLU A 156 -0.06 -7.15 -0.26
C GLU A 156 -0.02 -5.75 -0.86
N TRP A 157 -0.84 -5.52 -1.89
CA TRP A 157 -1.02 -4.19 -2.44
C TRP A 157 -2.03 -3.41 -1.61
N LEU A 158 -1.69 -2.16 -1.31
CA LEU A 158 -2.59 -1.18 -0.70
C LEU A 158 -3.15 -0.27 -1.78
N GLY A 159 -4.45 0.04 -1.67
CA GLY A 159 -5.02 1.14 -2.41
C GLY A 159 -4.50 2.47 -1.90
N THR A 160 -4.43 3.45 -2.79
CA THR A 160 -4.09 4.84 -2.46
C THR A 160 -4.82 5.78 -3.44
N MET A 161 -4.55 7.08 -3.35
CA MET A 161 -5.10 8.07 -4.27
C MET A 161 -4.30 8.14 -5.56
N TRP A 162 -5.01 8.36 -6.68
CA TRP A 162 -4.41 8.50 -8.00
C TRP A 162 -3.24 9.49 -8.04
N SER A 163 -3.46 10.74 -7.64
CA SER A 163 -2.44 11.80 -7.70
C SER A 163 -1.85 12.13 -6.32
N HIS A 164 -1.79 11.17 -5.40
CA HIS A 164 -1.36 11.42 -4.02
C HIS A 164 -2.20 12.53 -3.34
N ALA A 165 -3.50 12.56 -3.65
CA ALA A 165 -4.40 13.59 -3.14
C ALA A 165 -4.62 13.43 -1.62
N VAL A 166 -4.22 14.43 -0.85
CA VAL A 166 -4.37 14.43 0.60
C VAL A 166 -5.85 14.65 0.95
N VAL A 167 -6.46 13.67 1.63
CA VAL A 167 -7.93 13.60 1.82
C VAL A 167 -8.52 14.86 2.47
N PRO A 168 -7.92 15.43 3.56
CA PRO A 168 -8.47 16.62 4.20
C PRO A 168 -8.53 17.87 3.31
N SER A 169 -7.69 17.95 2.28
CA SER A 169 -7.65 19.06 1.31
C SER A 169 -8.34 18.72 -0.02
N THR A 170 -8.93 17.53 -0.14
CA THR A 170 -9.62 17.08 -1.35
C THR A 170 -11.12 17.39 -1.23
N PRO A 171 -11.76 18.03 -2.22
CA PRO A 171 -13.21 18.19 -2.22
C PRO A 171 -13.91 16.85 -2.08
N ILE A 172 -14.95 16.77 -1.24
CA ILE A 172 -15.66 15.52 -0.93
C ILE A 172 -16.06 14.71 -2.19
N PRO A 173 -16.63 15.33 -3.26
CA PRO A 173 -16.98 14.59 -4.47
C PRO A 173 -15.79 13.92 -5.17
N ASP A 174 -14.59 14.48 -5.03
CA ASP A 174 -13.39 14.05 -5.75
C ASP A 174 -12.66 12.90 -5.04
N ILE A 175 -12.92 12.69 -3.75
CA ILE A 175 -12.30 11.62 -2.95
C ILE A 175 -12.53 10.27 -3.62
N LYS A 176 -13.78 9.96 -3.96
CA LYS A 176 -14.13 8.69 -4.61
C LYS A 176 -13.57 8.59 -6.02
N LEU A 177 -13.46 9.72 -6.74
CA LEU A 177 -12.90 9.77 -8.08
C LEU A 177 -11.40 9.44 -8.06
N GLN A 178 -10.63 9.99 -7.13
CA GLN A 178 -9.21 9.68 -6.96
C GLN A 178 -8.96 8.20 -6.66
N ILE A 179 -9.78 7.62 -5.77
CA ILE A 179 -9.71 6.19 -5.44
C ILE A 179 -10.02 5.33 -6.68
N ARG A 180 -11.10 5.66 -7.41
CA ARG A 180 -11.49 4.89 -8.60
C ARG A 180 -10.49 5.02 -9.73
N ALA A 181 -9.95 6.22 -9.96
CA ALA A 181 -8.90 6.44 -10.96
C ALA A 181 -7.69 5.53 -10.72
N TRP A 182 -7.27 5.38 -9.46
CA TRP A 182 -6.23 4.44 -9.09
C TRP A 182 -6.62 2.98 -9.42
N GLN A 183 -7.84 2.55 -9.08
CA GLN A 183 -8.30 1.18 -9.34
C GLN A 183 -8.33 0.84 -10.84
N HIS A 184 -8.79 1.76 -11.69
CA HIS A 184 -8.82 1.59 -13.13
C HIS A 184 -7.42 1.39 -13.69
N HIS A 185 -6.50 2.27 -13.32
CA HIS A 185 -5.16 2.22 -13.86
C HIS A 185 -4.38 1.01 -13.32
N PHE A 186 -4.54 0.68 -12.03
CA PHE A 186 -3.97 -0.53 -11.43
C PHE A 186 -4.45 -1.79 -12.16
N ALA A 187 -5.77 -1.92 -12.39
CA ALA A 187 -6.32 -3.05 -13.14
C ALA A 187 -5.82 -3.09 -14.59
N SER A 188 -5.57 -1.94 -15.23
CA SER A 188 -5.03 -1.91 -16.59
C SER A 188 -3.61 -2.48 -16.69
N ILE A 189 -2.81 -2.35 -15.62
CA ILE A 189 -1.43 -2.84 -15.55
C ILE A 189 -1.38 -4.30 -15.08
N PHE A 190 -2.07 -4.61 -13.97
CA PHE A 190 -1.94 -5.89 -13.26
C PHE A 190 -3.14 -6.84 -13.42
N GLY A 191 -4.21 -6.38 -14.06
CA GLY A 191 -5.45 -7.14 -14.24
C GLY A 191 -6.39 -7.09 -13.03
N VAL A 192 -7.65 -7.46 -13.27
CA VAL A 192 -8.71 -7.42 -12.24
C VAL A 192 -8.54 -8.43 -11.11
N GLU A 193 -7.90 -9.57 -11.39
CA GLU A 193 -7.60 -10.56 -10.34
C GLU A 193 -6.66 -9.97 -9.30
N ALA A 194 -5.67 -9.18 -9.71
CA ALA A 194 -4.80 -8.45 -8.78
C ALA A 194 -5.59 -7.39 -8.01
N LEU A 195 -6.40 -6.58 -8.70
CA LEU A 195 -7.22 -5.55 -8.06
C LEU A 195 -8.19 -6.16 -7.03
N LYS A 196 -8.79 -7.32 -7.32
CA LYS A 196 -9.69 -8.04 -6.41
C LYS A 196 -9.04 -8.32 -5.05
N ARG A 197 -7.71 -8.50 -4.99
CA ARG A 197 -6.95 -8.79 -3.75
C ARG A 197 -6.62 -7.54 -2.94
N VAL A 198 -6.70 -6.34 -3.53
CA VAL A 198 -6.42 -5.07 -2.84
C VAL A 198 -7.56 -4.76 -1.87
N LYS A 199 -7.34 -4.95 -0.57
CA LYS A 199 -8.36 -4.72 0.49
C LYS A 199 -7.92 -3.74 1.56
N GLY A 200 -6.63 -3.45 1.67
CA GLY A 200 -6.09 -2.38 2.50
C GLY A 200 -6.02 -1.06 1.76
N PHE A 201 -6.07 0.04 2.51
CA PHE A 201 -5.87 1.39 1.99
C PHE A 201 -4.82 2.12 2.81
N SER A 202 -3.94 2.84 2.12
CA SER A 202 -2.93 3.73 2.68
C SER A 202 -3.28 5.17 2.31
N PRO A 203 -3.67 6.03 3.26
CA PRO A 203 -3.95 7.43 2.98
C PRO A 203 -2.65 8.17 2.66
N PRO A 204 -2.60 9.00 1.60
CA PRO A 204 -1.51 9.94 1.37
C PRO A 204 -1.20 10.74 2.64
N GLU A 205 0.09 10.82 2.99
CA GLU A 205 0.60 11.47 4.21
C GLU A 205 0.05 10.90 5.53
N MET A 206 -0.56 9.71 5.49
CA MET A 206 -1.26 9.12 6.63
C MET A 206 -2.36 10.01 7.24
N HIS A 207 -2.85 11.00 6.48
CA HIS A 207 -3.64 12.09 7.01
C HIS A 207 -5.14 11.76 7.00
N LEU A 208 -5.78 11.77 8.18
CA LEU A 208 -7.22 11.65 8.33
C LEU A 208 -7.92 13.02 8.37
N PRO A 209 -9.11 13.17 7.75
CA PRO A 209 -9.90 14.40 7.88
C PRO A 209 -10.36 14.67 9.30
N ASN A 210 -10.12 15.90 9.78
CA ASN A 210 -10.68 16.39 11.05
C ASN A 210 -12.15 16.80 10.93
N HIS A 211 -12.60 17.17 9.72
CA HIS A 211 -14.00 17.55 9.49
C HIS A 211 -14.88 16.28 9.45
N PRO A 212 -15.95 16.21 10.28
CA PRO A 212 -16.72 14.98 10.47
C PRO A 212 -17.38 14.48 9.17
N ASP A 213 -17.90 15.39 8.35
CA ASP A 213 -18.55 15.02 7.08
C ASP A 213 -17.54 14.50 6.05
N THR A 214 -16.33 15.06 6.04
CA THR A 214 -15.26 14.62 5.13
C THR A 214 -14.75 13.25 5.53
N LEU A 215 -14.55 13.01 6.83
CA LEU A 215 -14.16 11.69 7.33
C LEU A 215 -15.23 10.65 7.03
N TYR A 216 -16.51 10.97 7.26
CA TYR A 216 -17.62 10.07 6.97
C TYR A 216 -17.68 9.69 5.48
N GLU A 217 -17.66 10.68 4.58
CA GLU A 217 -17.70 10.42 3.13
C GLU A 217 -16.42 9.73 2.63
N TYR A 218 -15.26 9.98 3.26
CA TYR A 218 -14.05 9.24 2.97
C TYR A 218 -14.18 7.75 3.32
N ILE A 219 -14.62 7.41 4.54
CA ILE A 219 -14.81 6.01 4.93
C ILE A 219 -15.89 5.33 4.06
N LYS A 220 -16.94 6.07 3.69
CA LYS A 220 -17.97 5.59 2.76
C LYS A 220 -17.38 5.29 1.38
N ALA A 221 -16.59 6.21 0.81
CA ALA A 221 -15.92 6.01 -0.46
C ALA A 221 -14.98 4.79 -0.44
N LEU A 222 -14.22 4.58 0.65
CA LEU A 222 -13.38 3.40 0.82
C LEU A 222 -14.19 2.10 0.75
N LYS A 223 -15.30 2.03 1.50
CA LYS A 223 -16.16 0.84 1.52
C LYS A 223 -16.86 0.60 0.19
N GLU A 224 -17.35 1.66 -0.46
CA GLU A 224 -17.95 1.58 -1.80
C GLU A 224 -16.95 1.17 -2.89
N CYS A 225 -15.65 1.42 -2.67
CA CYS A 225 -14.57 0.96 -3.52
C CYS A 225 -13.98 -0.41 -3.08
N GLY A 226 -14.58 -1.09 -2.10
CA GLY A 226 -14.25 -2.47 -1.72
C GLY A 226 -13.08 -2.63 -0.75
N TYR A 227 -12.56 -1.53 -0.17
CA TYR A 227 -11.56 -1.60 0.89
C TYR A 227 -12.20 -2.04 2.20
N ARG A 228 -11.48 -2.91 2.94
CA ARG A 228 -11.96 -3.53 4.18
C ARG A 228 -11.25 -2.96 5.40
N TRP A 229 -10.05 -2.42 5.23
CA TRP A 229 -9.26 -1.86 6.30
C TRP A 229 -8.41 -0.68 5.82
N LEU A 230 -8.03 0.20 6.76
CA LEU A 230 -7.29 1.43 6.53
C LEU A 230 -6.10 1.51 7.49
N MET A 231 -4.93 1.95 7.02
CA MET A 231 -3.84 2.34 7.91
C MET A 231 -4.08 3.75 8.46
N VAL A 232 -3.86 3.95 9.75
CA VAL A 232 -4.04 5.27 10.40
C VAL A 232 -2.85 5.59 11.30
N GLN A 233 -2.56 6.89 11.44
CA GLN A 233 -1.53 7.36 12.34
C GLN A 233 -2.05 7.41 13.77
N GLU A 234 -1.28 6.94 14.74
CA GLU A 234 -1.68 6.87 16.15
C GLU A 234 -2.31 8.17 16.67
N HIS A 235 -1.69 9.31 16.41
CA HIS A 235 -2.15 10.61 16.94
C HIS A 235 -3.30 11.23 16.14
N SER A 236 -3.75 10.58 15.07
CA SER A 236 -4.89 11.04 14.25
C SER A 236 -6.23 10.46 14.73
N VAL A 237 -6.19 9.62 15.77
CA VAL A 237 -7.36 8.92 16.30
C VAL A 237 -7.37 8.97 17.82
N GLU A 238 -8.56 8.90 18.39
CA GLU A 238 -8.81 8.86 19.82
C GLU A 238 -9.79 7.73 20.15
N ARG A 239 -9.86 7.37 21.43
CA ARG A 239 -10.83 6.42 21.95
C ARG A 239 -12.22 7.10 21.99
N PRO A 240 -13.33 6.33 22.05
CA PRO A 240 -14.68 6.92 22.03
C PRO A 240 -15.01 7.90 23.17
N ASP A 241 -14.22 7.89 24.24
CA ASP A 241 -14.33 8.82 25.37
C ASP A 241 -13.47 10.09 25.21
N GLY A 242 -12.78 10.25 24.07
CA GLY A 242 -11.87 11.36 23.77
C GLY A 242 -10.46 11.20 24.34
N SER A 243 -10.15 10.07 24.99
CA SER A 243 -8.79 9.81 25.47
C SER A 243 -7.87 9.32 24.34
N SER A 244 -6.57 9.58 24.46
CA SER A 244 -5.57 9.02 23.55
C SER A 244 -5.59 7.48 23.59
N LEU A 245 -5.13 6.84 22.51
CA LEU A 245 -4.96 5.39 22.48
C LEU A 245 -4.03 4.91 23.60
N HIS A 246 -4.35 3.77 24.19
CA HIS A 246 -3.40 3.08 25.05
C HIS A 246 -2.29 2.45 24.21
N GLN A 247 -1.14 2.17 24.84
CA GLN A 247 0.00 1.60 24.14
C GLN A 247 -0.35 0.29 23.41
N ASP A 248 -1.14 -0.58 24.05
CA ASP A 248 -1.47 -1.90 23.51
C ASP A 248 -2.56 -1.87 22.43
N ASP A 249 -3.39 -0.82 22.39
CA ASP A 249 -4.42 -0.61 21.35
C ASP A 249 -3.77 -0.57 19.95
N LYS A 250 -2.49 -0.17 19.87
CA LYS A 250 -1.76 -0.02 18.60
C LYS A 250 -1.48 -1.34 17.87
N TYR A 251 -1.46 -2.47 18.60
CA TYR A 251 -1.05 -3.76 18.04
C TYR A 251 -2.21 -4.72 17.77
N ILE A 252 -3.44 -4.24 17.85
CA ILE A 252 -4.65 -5.02 17.58
C ILE A 252 -5.45 -4.37 16.44
N PRO A 253 -6.31 -5.13 15.73
CA PRO A 253 -7.25 -4.53 14.80
C PRO A 253 -8.25 -3.65 15.55
N ASN A 254 -8.30 -2.37 15.19
CA ASN A 254 -9.22 -1.40 15.77
C ASN A 254 -10.44 -1.18 14.86
N ARG A 255 -11.52 -0.62 15.41
CA ARG A 255 -12.66 -0.15 14.64
C ARG A 255 -12.66 1.37 14.65
N LEU A 256 -12.29 1.98 13.53
CA LEU A 256 -12.44 3.43 13.34
C LEU A 256 -13.91 3.74 13.09
N VAL A 257 -14.49 4.67 13.87
CA VAL A 257 -15.87 5.10 13.75
C VAL A 257 -15.89 6.58 13.37
N ALA A 258 -16.46 6.89 12.21
CA ALA A 258 -16.70 8.25 11.76
C ALA A 258 -18.16 8.60 12.01
N ARG A 259 -18.42 9.77 12.62
CA ARG A 259 -19.76 10.32 12.81
C ARG A 259 -19.86 11.65 12.09
N ASN A 260 -20.85 11.80 11.21
CA ASN A 260 -21.05 13.04 10.46
C ASN A 260 -21.87 14.07 11.28
N SER A 261 -22.02 15.28 10.75
CA SER A 261 -22.78 16.39 11.35
C SER A 261 -24.28 16.10 11.53
N HIS A 262 -24.79 15.09 10.82
CA HIS A 262 -26.19 14.63 10.90
C HIS A 262 -26.37 13.49 11.93
N GLY A 263 -25.30 13.04 12.58
CA GLY A 263 -25.32 11.96 13.56
C GLY A 263 -25.26 10.55 12.97
N GLU A 264 -25.13 10.41 11.65
CA GLU A 264 -24.94 9.12 11.00
C GLU A 264 -23.54 8.59 11.31
N THR A 265 -23.40 7.26 11.42
CA THR A 265 -22.12 6.63 11.73
C THR A 265 -21.74 5.59 10.69
N ILE A 266 -20.45 5.55 10.37
CA ILE A 266 -19.85 4.53 9.52
C ILE A 266 -18.54 4.06 10.15
N SER A 267 -18.17 2.81 9.90
CA SER A 267 -16.93 2.25 10.45
C SER A 267 -16.19 1.36 9.46
N ILE A 268 -14.88 1.28 9.69
CA ILE A 268 -13.93 0.43 8.97
C ILE A 268 -12.89 -0.11 9.97
N THR A 269 -12.29 -1.26 9.66
CA THR A 269 -11.15 -1.76 10.45
C THR A 269 -9.94 -0.85 10.24
N ALA A 270 -9.22 -0.53 11.31
CA ALA A 270 -8.04 0.31 11.27
C ALA A 270 -6.82 -0.42 11.85
N LEU A 271 -5.69 -0.34 11.14
CA LEU A 271 -4.37 -0.72 11.64
C LEU A 271 -3.63 0.54 12.06
N ILE A 272 -3.16 0.58 13.30
CA ILE A 272 -2.47 1.76 13.84
C ILE A 272 -0.98 1.66 13.50
N LYS A 273 -0.46 2.71 12.87
CA LYS A 273 0.98 2.89 12.70
C LYS A 273 1.62 3.14 14.09
N THR A 274 2.44 2.19 14.56
CA THR A 274 2.87 2.08 15.96
C THR A 274 3.92 3.09 16.43
N GLN A 275 4.69 3.69 15.52
CA GLN A 275 5.75 4.67 15.79
C GLN A 275 5.75 5.83 14.79
N GLY A 276 6.48 6.92 15.12
CA GLY A 276 6.57 8.19 14.38
C GLY A 276 7.04 8.07 12.92
N SER A 277 7.04 9.17 12.18
CA SER A 277 7.32 9.23 10.72
C SER A 277 8.78 8.99 10.30
N ASP A 278 9.61 8.37 11.15
CA ASP A 278 11.03 8.15 10.83
C ASP A 278 11.21 6.96 9.89
N THR A 279 11.62 7.24 8.65
CA THR A 279 11.87 6.23 7.63
C THR A 279 12.98 5.24 8.00
N LYS A 280 13.86 5.61 8.94
CA LYS A 280 14.86 4.69 9.52
C LYS A 280 14.24 3.47 10.18
N LEU A 281 13.03 3.60 10.74
CA LEU A 281 12.36 2.50 11.43
C LEU A 281 12.08 1.34 10.48
N VAL A 282 11.60 1.63 9.27
CA VAL A 282 11.37 0.62 8.25
C VAL A 282 12.69 0.14 7.64
N ALA A 283 13.62 1.05 7.34
CA ALA A 283 14.93 0.68 6.78
C ALA A 283 15.72 -0.32 7.66
N GLN A 284 15.64 -0.13 8.97
CA GLN A 284 16.37 -0.93 9.97
C GLN A 284 15.51 -2.03 10.58
N MET A 285 14.34 -2.31 10.01
CA MET A 285 13.41 -3.37 10.46
C MET A 285 13.06 -3.29 11.95
N GLN A 286 12.97 -2.08 12.50
CA GLN A 286 12.46 -1.84 13.85
C GLN A 286 11.12 -2.55 14.14
N PRO A 287 10.10 -2.56 13.24
CA PRO A 287 8.85 -3.25 13.52
C PRO A 287 9.02 -4.77 13.74
N TYR A 288 9.98 -5.40 13.07
CA TYR A 288 10.35 -6.80 13.32
C TYR A 288 10.94 -6.99 14.72
N HIS A 289 11.87 -6.13 15.13
CA HIS A 289 12.48 -6.19 16.46
C HIS A 289 11.47 -5.92 17.57
N GLU A 290 10.56 -4.98 17.38
CA GLU A 290 9.49 -4.70 18.33
C GLU A 290 8.53 -5.88 18.45
N ALA A 291 8.11 -6.48 17.33
CA ALA A 291 7.22 -7.62 17.36
C ALA A 291 7.80 -8.80 18.17
N LYS A 292 9.13 -8.95 18.26
CA LYS A 292 9.77 -10.01 19.08
C LYS A 292 9.52 -9.85 20.57
N GLY A 293 9.33 -8.61 21.02
CA GLY A 293 8.96 -8.30 22.40
C GLY A 293 7.45 -8.37 22.65
N ARG A 294 6.64 -8.62 21.62
CA ARG A 294 5.17 -8.69 21.73
C ARG A 294 4.71 -10.13 21.87
N GLY A 295 3.56 -10.29 22.53
CA GLY A 295 2.85 -11.56 22.63
C GLY A 295 1.44 -11.43 22.09
N ARG A 296 0.62 -12.44 22.38
CA ARG A 296 -0.80 -12.39 22.04
C ARG A 296 -1.56 -11.44 22.96
N GLN A 297 -2.64 -10.87 22.45
CA GLN A 297 -3.54 -10.01 23.20
C GLN A 297 -4.96 -10.58 23.20
N GLN A 298 -5.66 -10.33 24.29
CA GLN A 298 -7.03 -10.77 24.49
C GLN A 298 -8.00 -9.69 23.99
N VAL A 299 -8.78 -9.99 22.95
CA VAL A 299 -9.80 -9.10 22.39
C VAL A 299 -11.13 -9.82 22.38
N GLY A 300 -12.11 -9.33 23.16
CA GLY A 300 -13.49 -9.84 23.13
C GLY A 300 -13.63 -11.35 23.37
N GLY A 301 -12.77 -11.95 24.22
CA GLY A 301 -12.79 -13.39 24.47
C GLY A 301 -11.92 -14.24 23.52
N VAL A 302 -11.33 -13.64 22.48
CA VAL A 302 -10.42 -14.30 21.55
C VAL A 302 -8.98 -13.84 21.80
N LEU A 303 -8.05 -14.79 21.80
CA LEU A 303 -6.63 -14.51 21.92
C LEU A 303 -6.02 -14.40 20.50
N ILE A 304 -5.51 -13.23 20.15
CA ILE A 304 -4.98 -12.93 18.81
C ILE A 304 -3.51 -12.52 18.86
N PRO A 305 -2.70 -12.77 17.82
CA PRO A 305 -1.34 -12.25 17.76
C PRO A 305 -1.33 -10.72 17.66
N SER A 306 -0.40 -10.07 18.38
CA SER A 306 -0.14 -8.64 18.19
C SER A 306 0.46 -8.37 16.81
N LEU A 307 0.13 -7.24 16.19
CA LEU A 307 0.69 -6.82 14.89
C LEU A 307 1.34 -5.43 15.00
N VAL A 308 2.65 -5.35 14.77
CA VAL A 308 3.39 -4.08 14.71
C VAL A 308 3.37 -3.55 13.28
N THR A 309 2.64 -2.47 13.04
CA THR A 309 2.46 -1.93 11.67
C THR A 309 3.27 -0.66 11.47
N GLN A 310 4.07 -0.60 10.40
CA GLN A 310 4.83 0.56 9.97
C GLN A 310 4.72 0.78 8.45
N ILE A 311 4.85 2.05 8.06
CA ILE A 311 4.92 2.51 6.67
C ILE A 311 5.99 3.59 6.58
N ALA A 312 6.74 3.57 5.49
CA ALA A 312 7.72 4.60 5.14
C ALA A 312 7.75 4.80 3.62
N ASP A 313 8.11 6.00 3.22
CA ASP A 313 8.46 6.33 1.83
C ASP A 313 9.62 5.43 1.38
N GLY A 314 9.40 4.60 0.38
CA GLY A 314 10.32 3.55 -0.04
C GLY A 314 11.57 4.07 -0.74
N GLU A 315 11.49 5.28 -1.29
CA GLU A 315 12.55 6.01 -1.96
C GLU A 315 13.22 7.09 -1.10
N ASN A 316 12.76 7.32 0.14
CA ASN A 316 13.18 8.49 0.90
C ASN A 316 14.62 8.40 1.42
N GLY A 317 15.46 9.27 0.85
CA GLY A 317 16.78 9.62 1.33
C GLY A 317 17.81 8.48 1.32
N GLY A 318 19.03 8.80 1.76
CA GLY A 318 20.12 7.83 1.81
C GLY A 318 19.82 6.59 2.65
N VAL A 319 18.92 6.65 3.63
CA VAL A 319 18.64 5.50 4.51
C VAL A 319 17.79 4.44 3.80
N MET A 320 16.62 4.79 3.23
CA MET A 320 15.81 3.78 2.54
C MET A 320 16.48 3.28 1.27
N MET A 321 17.28 4.12 0.60
CA MET A 321 18.08 3.72 -0.55
C MET A 321 19.20 2.74 -0.19
N ASN A 322 19.91 2.93 0.94
CA ASN A 322 21.13 2.17 1.25
C ASN A 322 20.97 1.09 2.34
N GLU A 323 20.15 1.33 3.37
CA GLU A 323 20.04 0.47 4.56
C GLU A 323 18.92 -0.57 4.44
N PHE A 324 17.76 -0.19 3.90
CA PHE A 324 16.61 -1.10 3.76
C PHE A 324 16.96 -2.45 3.10
N PRO A 325 17.73 -2.50 1.99
CA PRO A 325 18.12 -3.78 1.37
C PRO A 325 18.86 -4.71 2.34
N ARG A 326 19.74 -4.16 3.17
CA ARG A 326 20.52 -4.91 4.16
C ARG A 326 19.70 -5.30 5.39
N GLY A 327 18.69 -4.51 5.74
CA GLY A 327 17.78 -4.81 6.85
C GLY A 327 16.72 -5.86 6.50
N PHE A 328 16.10 -5.75 5.32
CA PHE A 328 14.96 -6.58 4.92
C PHE A 328 15.35 -8.05 4.67
N GLN A 329 16.45 -8.31 3.94
CA GLN A 329 16.84 -9.67 3.55
C GLN A 329 17.07 -10.62 4.75
N PRO A 330 17.80 -10.23 5.82
CA PRO A 330 17.95 -11.07 7.01
C PRO A 330 16.64 -11.33 7.77
N CYS A 331 15.71 -10.36 7.76
CA CYS A 331 14.41 -10.54 8.40
C CYS A 331 13.57 -11.57 7.67
N GLY A 332 13.56 -11.54 6.33
CA GLY A 332 12.91 -12.57 5.51
C GLY A 332 13.39 -13.99 5.85
N ARG A 333 14.71 -14.15 6.02
CA ARG A 333 15.36 -15.43 6.39
C ARG A 333 15.00 -15.97 7.77
N SER A 334 14.66 -15.09 8.70
CA SER A 334 14.36 -15.48 10.09
C SER A 334 12.87 -15.67 10.36
N CYS A 335 12.01 -15.22 9.44
CA CYS A 335 10.56 -15.47 9.46
C CYS A 335 10.27 -16.83 8.82
N GLY A 336 10.32 -17.91 9.61
CA GLY A 336 10.11 -19.27 9.11
C GLY A 336 10.50 -20.40 10.07
N SER A 337 11.27 -20.11 11.12
CA SER A 337 11.60 -21.08 12.17
C SER A 337 10.57 -21.02 13.31
N MET A 338 10.14 -22.19 13.75
CA MET A 338 9.04 -22.43 14.70
C MET A 338 9.01 -21.48 15.90
N GLY A 339 7.81 -20.93 16.19
CA GLY A 339 7.47 -20.27 17.47
C GLY A 339 7.78 -18.77 17.60
N GLY A 340 8.04 -18.06 16.49
CA GLY A 340 8.47 -16.66 16.50
C GLY A 340 7.61 -15.69 15.68
N VAL A 341 8.01 -14.42 15.76
CA VAL A 341 7.46 -13.26 15.05
C VAL A 341 7.26 -13.52 13.57
N TRP A 342 6.10 -13.15 13.05
CA TRP A 342 5.76 -13.28 11.64
C TRP A 342 5.67 -11.93 10.93
N GLN A 343 5.99 -11.90 9.64
CA GLN A 343 5.58 -10.76 8.83
C GLN A 343 4.12 -10.97 8.43
N GLY A 344 3.26 -10.00 8.74
CA GLY A 344 1.80 -10.03 8.59
C GLY A 344 1.34 -9.46 7.26
#